data_AF-A0A9E5M5P7-F1
#
_entry.id   AF-A0A9E5M5P7-F1
#
_cell.length_a   1.000
_cell.length_b   1.000
_cell.length_c   1.000
_cell.angle_alpha   90.00
_cell.angle_beta   90.00
_cell.angle_gamma   90.00
#
_symmetry.space_group_name_H-M   'P 1'
#
loop_
_entity.id
_entity.type
_entity.pdbx_description
1 polymer ?
#
loop_
_entity_poly.entity_id
_entity_poly.type
_entity_poly.pdbx_seq_one_letter_code
_entity_poly.pdbx_strand_id
1 'polypeptide(L)'
;MIIEALKNSGHTVALVDRELRIRWTAGVQRSLVGCPVQELWRGLNHARKEMGGVLRHLSSGNGCSAEFRLPVTKTKKRCSAYRIDFIPLRDASGEVEGFAAVRQMAKSAAAHFSEGVAEVYELLFEMNAEEFSGLLAT
;
A
#
# COMPACT_ATOMS: atom_id res chain seq x y z
N MET A 1 15.53 10.55 -5.72
CA MET A 1 15.31 11.51 -4.61
C MET A 1 14.04 11.18 -3.83
N ILE A 2 12.93 10.90 -4.53
CA ILE A 2 11.62 10.59 -3.96
C ILE A 2 11.61 9.28 -3.15
N ILE A 3 12.32 8.25 -3.61
CA ILE A 3 12.45 6.98 -2.88
C ILE A 3 13.10 7.13 -1.50
N GLU A 4 14.04 8.07 -1.36
CA GLU A 4 14.65 8.37 -0.06
C GLU A 4 13.70 9.17 0.84
N ALA A 5 12.95 10.12 0.27
CA ALA A 5 11.89 10.83 0.98
C ALA A 5 10.82 9.86 1.50
N LEU A 6 10.36 8.91 0.67
CA LEU A 6 9.41 7.87 1.08
C LEU A 6 9.96 6.99 2.21
N LYS A 7 11.26 6.66 2.21
CA LYS A 7 11.90 5.92 3.31
C LYS A 7 11.95 6.72 4.62
N ASN A 8 12.14 8.03 4.53
CA ASN A 8 12.29 8.91 5.68
C ASN A 8 10.96 9.50 6.19
N SER A 9 9.87 9.32 5.43
CA SER A 9 8.52 9.79 5.77
C SER A 9 7.96 9.19 7.07
N GLY A 10 8.53 8.08 7.57
CA GLY A 10 8.00 7.36 8.72
C GLY A 10 6.69 6.59 8.46
N HIS A 11 6.16 6.66 7.22
CA HIS A 11 4.96 5.97 6.79
C HIS A 11 5.26 4.61 6.18
N THR A 12 4.27 3.71 6.20
CA THR A 12 4.37 2.38 5.62
C THR A 12 3.83 2.39 4.19
N VAL A 13 4.72 2.21 3.22
CA VAL A 13 4.43 2.25 1.77
C VAL A 13 5.04 1.04 1.09
N ALA A 14 4.37 0.52 0.07
CA ALA A 14 4.89 -0.53 -0.80
C ALA A 14 4.58 -0.27 -2.26
N LEU A 15 5.47 -0.72 -3.15
CA LEU A 15 5.21 -0.80 -4.59
C LEU A 15 4.95 -2.25 -4.96
N VAL A 16 3.87 -2.46 -5.70
CA VAL A 16 3.39 -3.77 -6.11
C VAL A 16 3.21 -3.80 -7.62
N ASP A 17 3.61 -4.89 -8.28
CA ASP A 17 3.47 -5.03 -9.75
C ASP A 17 2.04 -5.41 -10.17
N ARG A 18 1.82 -5.61 -11.48
CA ARG A 18 0.52 -6.04 -12.06
C ARG A 18 0.05 -7.39 -11.53
N GLU A 19 0.98 -8.29 -11.24
CA GLU A 19 0.73 -9.58 -10.60
C GLU A 19 0.56 -9.44 -9.08
N LEU A 20 0.49 -8.19 -8.60
CA LEU A 20 0.30 -7.79 -7.22
C LEU A 20 1.44 -8.22 -6.32
N ARG A 21 2.61 -8.56 -6.84
CA ARG A 21 3.77 -8.93 -6.05
C ARG A 21 4.35 -7.67 -5.43
N ILE A 22 4.66 -7.72 -4.12
CA ILE A 22 5.43 -6.65 -3.50
C ILE A 22 6.83 -6.67 -4.09
N ARG A 23 7.23 -5.58 -4.75
CA ARG A 23 8.58 -5.42 -5.34
C ARG A 23 9.45 -4.52 -4.49
N TRP A 24 8.84 -3.56 -3.79
CA TRP A 24 9.57 -2.64 -2.92
C TRP A 24 8.74 -2.22 -1.70
N THR A 25 9.40 -1.89 -0.58
CA THR A 25 8.74 -1.37 0.64
C THR A 25 9.59 -0.30 1.36
N ALA A 26 8.90 0.65 2.00
CA ALA A 26 9.44 1.61 2.97
C ALA A 26 8.61 1.60 4.27
N GLY A 27 9.28 1.87 5.39
CA GLY A 27 8.65 1.85 6.72
C GLY A 27 8.36 0.44 7.27
N VAL A 28 8.96 -0.62 6.71
CA VAL A 28 8.78 -2.02 7.16
C VAL A 28 10.13 -2.76 7.20
N GLN A 29 10.27 -3.78 8.04
CA GLN A 29 11.41 -4.71 7.98
C GLN A 29 11.43 -5.45 6.62
N ARG A 30 12.62 -5.55 6.00
CA ARG A 30 12.90 -6.05 4.62
C ARG A 30 12.35 -7.45 4.27
N SER A 31 11.81 -8.21 5.22
CA SER A 31 11.39 -9.61 5.04
C SER A 31 10.04 -9.82 4.33
N LEU A 32 9.57 -8.88 3.49
CA LEU A 32 8.19 -8.83 2.97
C LEU A 32 8.07 -8.71 1.42
N VAL A 33 9.10 -9.07 0.65
CA VAL A 33 9.11 -8.94 -0.83
C VAL A 33 8.53 -10.21 -1.50
N GLY A 34 7.50 -10.03 -2.36
CA GLY A 34 6.68 -11.05 -3.05
C GLY A 34 5.70 -11.85 -2.15
N CYS A 35 4.56 -12.41 -2.57
CA CYS A 35 3.56 -12.06 -3.58
C CYS A 35 2.23 -12.76 -3.17
N PRO A 36 1.03 -12.12 -3.16
CA PRO A 36 0.66 -10.84 -3.80
C PRO A 36 0.03 -9.81 -2.83
N VAL A 37 0.64 -8.64 -2.58
CA VAL A 37 0.29 -7.64 -1.54
C VAL A 37 -0.24 -8.32 -0.31
N GLN A 38 0.58 -9.30 0.07
CA GLN A 38 0.19 -10.65 0.50
C GLN A 38 -0.93 -10.47 1.58
N GLU A 39 -1.97 -11.30 1.84
CA GLU A 39 -3.09 -11.30 2.88
C GLU A 39 -3.28 -10.23 4.01
N LEU A 40 -2.76 -9.06 3.75
CA LEU A 40 -1.66 -8.67 4.62
C LEU A 40 -1.33 -7.20 4.32
N TRP A 41 -0.07 -6.83 4.37
CA TRP A 41 0.39 -6.10 5.54
C TRP A 41 -0.20 -6.66 6.88
N ARG A 42 -0.05 -7.99 7.06
CA ARG A 42 -0.88 -9.02 7.80
C ARG A 42 -1.83 -8.50 8.85
N GLY A 43 -3.11 -8.71 8.59
CA GLY A 43 -4.10 -8.94 9.66
C GLY A 43 -5.01 -10.15 9.50
N LEU A 44 -4.90 -10.92 8.40
CA LEU A 44 -5.33 -12.32 8.19
C LEU A 44 -6.76 -12.78 8.61
N ASN A 45 -7.21 -13.87 7.99
CA ASN A 45 -8.59 -14.42 7.95
C ASN A 45 -9.68 -13.46 7.40
N HIS A 46 -9.85 -12.26 7.96
CA HIS A 46 -10.79 -11.29 7.41
C HIS A 46 -10.31 -10.76 6.04
N ALA A 47 -8.99 -10.63 5.88
CA ALA A 47 -8.38 -10.27 4.62
C ALA A 47 -8.73 -11.26 3.49
N ARG A 48 -8.84 -12.57 3.75
CA ARG A 48 -9.20 -13.56 2.72
C ARG A 48 -10.57 -13.31 2.10
N LYS A 49 -11.52 -12.79 2.88
CA LYS A 49 -12.88 -12.47 2.39
C LYS A 49 -12.89 -11.19 1.56
N GLU A 50 -12.22 -10.15 2.03
CA GLU A 50 -12.15 -8.84 1.34
C GLU A 50 -11.21 -8.87 0.12
N MET A 51 -10.22 -9.78 0.11
CA MET A 51 -9.24 -9.90 -0.97
C MET A 51 -9.91 -10.11 -2.33
N GLY A 52 -11.01 -10.87 -2.41
CA GLY A 52 -11.72 -11.08 -3.67
C GLY A 52 -12.28 -9.79 -4.29
N GLY A 53 -12.69 -8.82 -3.46
CA GLY A 53 -13.16 -7.51 -3.91
C GLY A 53 -11.99 -6.63 -4.36
N VAL A 54 -10.95 -6.53 -3.52
CA VAL A 54 -9.73 -5.75 -3.82
C VAL A 54 -9.07 -6.25 -5.09
N LEU A 55 -8.82 -7.56 -5.21
CA LEU A 55 -8.21 -8.16 -6.40
C LEU A 55 -9.00 -7.83 -7.67
N ARG A 56 -10.34 -7.80 -7.60
CA ARG A 56 -11.17 -7.43 -8.73
C ARG A 56 -10.92 -5.99 -9.16
N HIS A 57 -10.90 -5.04 -8.23
CA HIS A 57 -10.61 -3.64 -8.54
C HIS A 57 -9.20 -3.46 -9.11
N LEU A 58 -8.19 -4.07 -8.49
CA LEU A 58 -6.81 -3.96 -8.95
C LEU A 58 -6.59 -4.63 -10.31
N SER A 59 -7.24 -5.78 -10.58
CA SER A 59 -7.16 -6.44 -11.89
C SER A 59 -7.73 -5.58 -13.04
N SER A 60 -8.62 -4.64 -12.72
CA SER A 60 -9.15 -3.65 -13.68
C SER A 60 -8.28 -2.38 -13.81
N GLY A 61 -7.11 -2.32 -13.15
CA GLY A 61 -6.23 -1.16 -13.16
C GLY A 61 -6.73 0.03 -12.32
N ASN A 62 -7.78 -0.19 -11.52
CA ASN A 62 -8.39 0.84 -10.69
C ASN A 62 -7.77 0.89 -9.30
N GLY A 63 -7.64 2.09 -8.75
CA GLY A 63 -7.31 2.29 -7.34
C GLY A 63 -8.48 1.89 -6.45
N CYS A 64 -8.19 1.46 -5.22
CA CYS A 64 -9.21 1.16 -4.22
C CYS A 64 -8.66 1.29 -2.80
N SER A 65 -9.55 1.29 -1.81
CA SER A 65 -9.17 1.23 -0.40
C SER A 65 -9.82 0.04 0.28
N ALA A 66 -9.14 -0.52 1.27
CA ALA A 66 -9.66 -1.63 2.06
C ALA A 66 -9.33 -1.45 3.55
N GLU A 67 -10.33 -1.63 4.40
CA GLU A 67 -10.19 -1.57 5.86
C GLU A 67 -10.11 -2.95 6.48
N PHE A 68 -9.31 -3.06 7.54
CA PHE A 68 -9.01 -4.33 8.19
C PHE A 68 -8.87 -4.14 9.71
N ARG A 69 -9.26 -5.16 10.47
CA ARG A 69 -9.09 -5.20 11.93
C ARG A 69 -8.03 -6.23 12.29
N LEU A 70 -7.10 -5.86 13.17
CA LEU A 70 -6.18 -6.83 13.75
C LEU A 70 -6.87 -7.61 14.88
N PRO A 71 -6.66 -8.94 14.97
CA PRO A 71 -7.19 -9.72 16.08
C PRO A 71 -6.62 -9.22 17.41
N VAL A 72 -7.50 -9.13 18.41
CA VAL A 72 -7.14 -8.75 19.79
C VAL A 72 -6.24 -9.84 20.36
N THR A 73 -4.96 -9.55 20.57
CA THR A 73 -4.09 -10.44 21.34
C THR A 73 -4.46 -10.35 22.82
N LYS A 74 -4.41 -11.47 23.54
CA LYS A 74 -4.87 -11.62 24.94
C LYS A 74 -4.32 -10.58 25.93
N THR A 75 -3.26 -9.85 25.56
CA THR A 75 -2.57 -8.85 26.38
C THR A 75 -2.84 -7.40 25.98
N LYS A 76 -3.52 -7.10 24.86
CA LYS A 76 -3.83 -5.71 24.45
C LYS A 76 -5.32 -5.55 24.13
N LYS A 77 -6.08 -4.94 25.06
CA LYS A 77 -7.52 -4.62 24.99
C LYS A 77 -7.97 -3.71 23.81
N ARG A 78 -7.11 -3.36 22.86
CA ARG A 78 -7.46 -2.46 21.74
C ARG A 78 -7.43 -3.22 20.42
N CYS A 79 -8.60 -3.34 19.80
CA CYS A 79 -8.73 -3.71 18.39
C CYS A 79 -8.31 -2.51 17.54
N SER A 80 -7.17 -2.60 16.88
CA SER A 80 -6.66 -1.56 15.98
C SER A 80 -7.16 -1.83 14.57
N ALA A 81 -7.97 -0.91 14.03
CA ALA A 81 -8.40 -0.93 12.63
C ALA A 81 -7.40 -0.14 11.78
N TYR A 82 -7.00 -0.69 10.64
CA TYR A 82 -6.11 -0.08 9.68
C TYR A 82 -6.73 -0.11 8.29
N ARG A 83 -6.31 0.82 7.43
CA ARG A 83 -6.74 0.96 6.04
C ARG A 83 -5.52 0.85 5.14
N ILE A 84 -5.68 0.23 3.98
CA ILE A 84 -4.69 0.23 2.91
C ILE A 84 -5.32 0.90 1.69
N ASP A 85 -4.63 1.90 1.16
CA ASP A 85 -4.98 2.57 -0.08
C ASP A 85 -4.08 2.09 -1.21
N PHE A 86 -4.69 1.62 -2.28
CA PHE A 86 -4.02 1.19 -3.50
C PHE A 86 -4.17 2.27 -4.56
N ILE A 87 -3.04 2.82 -4.99
CA ILE A 87 -2.95 3.93 -5.92
C ILE A 87 -2.30 3.40 -7.20
N PRO A 88 -2.95 3.47 -8.37
CA PRO A 88 -2.38 2.99 -9.62
C PRO A 88 -1.14 3.79 -10.01
N LEU A 89 -0.08 3.10 -10.42
CA LEU A 89 1.13 3.68 -10.98
C LEU A 89 1.08 3.45 -12.49
N ARG A 90 1.11 4.54 -13.26
CA ARG A 90 0.94 4.53 -14.71
C ARG A 90 2.21 4.96 -15.39
N ASP A 91 2.66 4.17 -16.36
CA ASP A 91 3.80 4.51 -17.20
C ASP A 91 3.54 5.77 -18.05
N ALA A 92 4.54 6.17 -18.84
CA ALA A 92 4.44 7.33 -19.72
C ALA A 92 3.34 7.21 -20.80
N SER A 93 2.87 5.98 -21.10
CA SER A 93 1.75 5.73 -22.01
C SER A 93 0.39 5.83 -21.33
N GLY A 94 0.36 5.93 -19.99
CA GLY A 94 -0.85 5.94 -19.18
C GLY A 94 -1.30 4.55 -18.75
N GLU A 95 -0.56 3.50 -19.11
CA GLU A 95 -0.87 2.12 -18.77
C GLU A 95 -0.42 1.80 -17.34
N VAL A 96 -1.27 1.09 -16.58
CA VAL A 96 -1.00 0.82 -15.16
C VAL A 96 0.06 -0.25 -15.02
N GLU A 97 1.29 0.03 -14.62
CA GLU A 97 2.35 -0.98 -14.43
C GLU A 97 2.32 -1.64 -13.04
N GLY A 98 1.62 -1.03 -12.09
CA GLY A 98 1.56 -1.52 -10.73
C GLY A 98 0.74 -0.59 -9.84
N PHE A 99 0.92 -0.73 -8.53
CA PHE A 99 0.25 0.10 -7.54
C PHE A 99 1.21 0.49 -6.41
N ALA A 100 1.00 1.67 -5.84
CA ALA A 100 1.48 2.00 -4.52
C ALA A 100 0.43 1.60 -3.47
N ALA A 101 0.83 0.84 -2.46
CA ALA A 101 0.00 0.46 -1.33
C ALA A 101 0.44 1.23 -0.07
N VAL A 102 -0.41 2.12 0.43
CA VAL A 102 -0.14 2.98 1.60
C VAL A 102 -0.96 2.49 2.79
N ARG A 103 -0.32 2.18 3.92
CA ARG A 103 -1.02 1.72 5.14
C ARG A 103 -1.15 2.84 6.17
N GLN A 104 -2.37 3.01 6.68
CA GLN A 104 -2.69 3.99 7.73
C GLN A 104 -3.67 3.43 8.78
N MET A 105 -3.80 4.12 9.91
CA MET A 105 -4.83 3.78 10.92
C MET A 105 -6.20 4.26 10.44
N ALA A 106 -7.24 3.42 10.54
CA ALA A 106 -8.58 3.75 10.01
C ALA A 106 -9.18 5.01 10.67
N LYS A 107 -8.92 5.21 11.97
CA LYS A 107 -9.35 6.43 12.68
C LYS A 107 -8.68 7.70 12.16
N SER A 108 -7.42 7.61 11.71
CA SER A 108 -6.69 8.74 11.14
C SER A 108 -7.21 9.08 9.74
N ALA A 109 -7.64 8.08 8.96
CA ALA A 109 -8.25 8.31 7.65
C ALA A 109 -9.62 9.03 7.75
N ALA A 110 -10.38 8.80 8.82
CA ALA A 110 -11.72 9.37 9.03
C ALA A 110 -11.71 10.80 9.62
N ALA A 111 -10.60 11.24 10.22
CA ALA A 111 -10.54 12.47 11.04
C ALA A 111 -9.90 13.68 10.31
N HIS A 112 -10.01 13.72 8.97
CA HIS A 112 -9.17 14.52 8.06
C HIS A 112 -7.75 13.92 7.95
N PHE A 113 -7.28 13.73 6.72
CA PHE A 113 -5.98 13.14 6.38
C PHE A 113 -4.87 13.75 7.26
N SER A 114 -4.04 12.91 7.90
CA SER A 114 -2.87 13.44 8.60
C SER A 114 -1.90 14.06 7.59
N GLU A 115 -1.31 15.21 7.90
CA GLU A 115 -0.38 15.94 7.01
C GLU A 115 0.70 15.04 6.40
N GLY A 116 1.33 14.16 7.18
CA GLY A 116 2.36 13.25 6.65
C GLY A 116 1.86 12.20 5.66
N VAL A 117 0.57 11.83 5.70
CA VAL A 117 -0.01 10.96 4.68
C VAL A 117 -0.25 11.73 3.39
N ALA A 118 -0.66 13.01 3.46
CA ALA A 118 -0.79 13.87 2.29
C ALA A 118 0.56 14.05 1.59
N GLU A 119 1.65 14.25 2.35
CA GLU A 119 3.01 14.30 1.83
C GLU A 119 3.40 13.01 1.08
N VAL A 120 3.02 11.83 1.60
CA VAL A 120 3.24 10.56 0.89
C VAL A 120 2.48 10.51 -0.44
N TYR A 121 1.24 11.01 -0.50
CA TYR A 121 0.50 11.08 -1.76
C TYR A 121 1.17 12.02 -2.76
N GLU A 122 1.60 13.20 -2.32
CA GLU A 122 2.31 14.17 -3.17
C GLU A 122 3.60 13.56 -3.73
N LEU A 123 4.41 12.93 -2.88
CA LEU A 123 5.62 12.23 -3.31
C LEU A 123 5.33 11.10 -4.33
N LEU A 124 4.23 10.38 -4.18
CA LEU A 124 3.82 9.35 -5.13
C LEU A 124 3.32 9.93 -6.46
N PHE A 125 2.68 11.10 -6.45
CA PHE A 125 2.28 11.82 -7.66
C PHE A 125 3.48 12.43 -8.41
N GLU A 126 4.51 12.85 -7.68
CA GLU A 126 5.74 13.41 -8.26
C GLU A 126 6.71 12.33 -8.76
N MET A 127 6.52 11.07 -8.35
CA MET A 127 7.36 9.95 -8.76
C MET A 127 7.20 9.70 -10.26
N ASN A 128 8.31 9.78 -11.00
CA ASN A 128 8.26 9.60 -12.45
C ASN A 128 8.15 8.12 -12.85
N ALA A 129 7.75 7.88 -14.11
CA ALA A 129 7.57 6.54 -14.66
C ALA A 129 8.81 5.67 -14.53
N GLU A 130 9.97 6.18 -14.95
CA GLU A 130 11.22 5.43 -14.95
C GLU A 130 11.65 4.99 -13.54
N GLU A 131 11.44 5.84 -12.52
CA GLU A 131 11.77 5.56 -11.13
C GLU A 131 10.95 4.39 -10.57
N PHE A 132 9.64 4.34 -10.82
CA PHE A 132 8.84 3.22 -10.32
C PHE A 132 8.94 1.98 -11.22
N SER A 133 9.06 2.11 -12.55
CA SER A 133 9.21 0.98 -13.47
C SER A 133 10.47 0.18 -13.13
N GLY A 134 11.58 0.87 -12.81
CA GLY A 134 12.83 0.22 -12.38
C GLY A 134 12.66 -0.60 -11.09
N LEU A 135 11.83 -0.12 -10.16
CA LEU A 135 11.54 -0.83 -8.89
C LEU A 135 10.52 -1.96 -9.05
N LEU A 136 9.62 -1.88 -10.02
CA LEU A 136 8.69 -2.97 -10.34
C LEU A 136 9.37 -4.10 -11.12
N ALA A 137 10.45 -3.78 -11.84
CA ALA A 137 11.24 -4.75 -12.61
C ALA A 137 12.16 -5.65 -11.76
N THR A 138 12.52 -5.26 -10.51
CA THR A 138 13.38 -6.04 -9.59
C THR A 138 12.62 -7.13 -8.86
#